data_AF-A0A372R5K4-F1
#
_entry.id   AF-A0A372R5K4-F1
#
_cell.length_a   1.000
_cell.length_b   1.000
_cell.length_c   1.000
_cell.angle_alpha   90.00
_cell.angle_beta   90.00
_cell.angle_gamma   90.00
#
_symmetry.space_group_name_H-M   'P 1'
#
loop_
_entity.id
_entity.type
_entity.pdbx_description
1 polymer ?
#
loop_
_entity_poly.entity_id
_entity_poly.type
_entity_poly.pdbx_seq_one_letter_code
_entity_poly.pdbx_strand_id
1 'polypeptide(L)'
;MSYAKKGSLRKCLSDIIKFKWQKKLQLLKKIILGLKVIHESNLTHGDFHDGNILISDNYNELFIIDLGLCKPISDLQDSDNKVNEIYGVLPYMAPEILRKKPYTPASDIYSFSMIMWEFTSGIPPFNHEAHDHYFILSVYEGNRPKIMKNTPKCYIDLMKKCWDLNPSNRPTIIMLENIISEWIRCINKYYKINRDGNYKYLVPITDNQLKNDMFEFVEADKALLQEQANAFITQSHSQAYYTSRKLTEILVQEESQGFDCMIEDY
;
A
#
# COMPACT_ATOMS: atom_id res chain seq x y z
N MET A 1 25.48 -7.24 3.36
CA MET A 1 24.24 -6.46 3.09
C MET A 1 24.64 -5.01 2.96
N SER A 2 24.19 -4.33 1.92
CA SER A 2 24.29 -2.87 1.87
C SER A 2 23.53 -2.30 3.08
N TYR A 3 24.09 -1.27 3.72
CA TYR A 3 23.49 -0.66 4.88
C TYR A 3 22.33 0.24 4.44
N ALA A 4 21.14 0.04 5.00
CA ALA A 4 19.96 0.86 4.72
C ALA A 4 19.97 2.15 5.57
N LYS A 5 20.87 3.11 5.26
CA LYS A 5 21.08 4.31 6.09
C LYS A 5 19.86 5.22 6.17
N LYS A 6 19.01 5.22 5.14
CA LYS A 6 17.73 5.95 5.14
C LYS A 6 16.70 5.35 6.11
N GLY A 7 16.93 4.12 6.59
CA GLY A 7 16.05 3.42 7.51
C GLY A 7 14.80 2.89 6.82
N SER A 8 13.67 2.91 7.53
CA SER A 8 12.40 2.43 6.99
C SER A 8 11.78 3.41 5.97
N LEU A 9 10.90 2.88 5.11
CA LEU A 9 10.11 3.65 4.16
C LEU A 9 9.32 4.76 4.85
N ARG A 10 8.82 4.52 6.06
CA ARG A 10 8.17 5.52 6.92
C ARG A 10 8.97 6.82 7.05
N LYS A 11 10.28 6.71 7.30
CA LYS A 11 11.17 7.87 7.48
C LYS A 11 11.43 8.61 6.17
N CYS A 12 11.12 7.99 5.04
CA CYS A 12 11.38 8.51 3.70
C CYS A 12 10.15 9.13 3.04
N LEU A 13 8.96 9.03 3.63
CA LEU A 13 7.71 9.47 2.99
C LEU A 13 7.71 10.95 2.59
N SER A 14 8.30 11.81 3.43
CA SER A 14 8.45 13.25 3.18
C SER A 14 9.39 13.59 2.01
N ASP A 15 10.33 12.70 1.68
CA ASP A 15 11.16 12.79 0.48
C ASP A 15 10.40 12.22 -0.73
N ILE A 16 9.73 11.08 -0.55
CA ILE A 16 9.03 10.35 -1.62
C ILE A 16 7.90 11.17 -2.22
N ILE A 17 7.13 11.91 -1.40
CA ILE A 17 6.03 12.74 -1.91
C ILE A 17 6.50 13.75 -2.96
N LYS A 18 7.74 14.23 -2.86
CA LYS A 18 8.37 15.20 -3.78
C LYS A 18 8.90 14.57 -5.06
N PHE A 19 8.95 13.24 -5.14
CA PHE A 19 9.43 12.56 -6.33
C PHE A 19 8.42 12.63 -7.47
N LYS A 20 8.93 12.69 -8.70
CA LYS A 20 8.13 12.43 -9.90
C LYS A 20 7.52 11.03 -9.87
N TRP A 21 6.36 10.87 -10.50
CA TRP A 21 5.64 9.61 -10.60
C TRP A 21 6.48 8.48 -11.19
N GLN A 22 7.35 8.78 -12.15
CA GLN A 22 8.31 7.81 -12.68
C GLN A 22 9.13 7.14 -11.56
N LYS A 23 9.66 7.92 -10.62
CA LYS A 23 10.49 7.41 -9.50
C LYS A 23 9.62 6.76 -8.42
N LYS A 24 8.43 7.31 -8.13
CA LYS A 24 7.44 6.69 -7.22
C LYS A 24 7.07 5.27 -7.68
N LEU A 25 6.72 5.12 -8.96
CA LEU A 25 6.37 3.83 -9.55
C LEU A 25 7.56 2.85 -9.57
N GLN A 26 8.79 3.32 -9.83
CA GLN A 26 9.98 2.48 -9.73
C GLN A 26 10.19 1.93 -8.31
N LEU A 27 9.94 2.72 -7.27
CA LEU A 27 10.02 2.26 -5.90
C LEU A 27 8.91 1.26 -5.57
N LEU A 28 7.67 1.53 -5.96
CA LEU A 28 6.56 0.59 -5.81
C LEU A 28 6.83 -0.73 -6.53
N LYS A 29 7.41 -0.69 -7.74
CA LYS A 29 7.80 -1.91 -8.46
C LYS A 29 8.83 -2.72 -7.66
N LYS A 30 9.81 -2.10 -7.02
CA LYS A 30 10.78 -2.83 -6.16
C LYS A 30 10.11 -3.47 -4.96
N ILE A 31 9.16 -2.77 -4.34
CA ILE A 31 8.35 -3.31 -3.23
C ILE A 31 7.56 -4.53 -3.71
N ILE A 32 6.88 -4.42 -4.86
CA ILE A 32 6.14 -5.53 -5.48
C ILE A 32 7.07 -6.72 -5.76
N LEU A 33 8.25 -6.49 -6.32
CA LEU A 33 9.19 -7.57 -6.61
C LEU A 33 9.66 -8.28 -5.34
N GLY A 34 9.92 -7.55 -4.26
CA GLY A 34 10.23 -8.16 -2.96
C GLY A 34 9.06 -9.00 -2.42
N LEU A 35 7.85 -8.45 -2.44
CA LEU A 35 6.67 -9.15 -1.93
C LEU A 35 6.30 -10.37 -2.79
N LYS A 36 6.52 -10.27 -4.11
CA LYS A 36 6.35 -11.36 -5.05
C LYS A 36 7.22 -12.56 -4.71
N VAL A 37 8.48 -12.34 -4.31
CA VAL A 37 9.37 -13.44 -3.88
C VAL A 37 8.80 -14.20 -2.68
N ILE A 38 8.17 -13.49 -1.72
CA ILE A 38 7.49 -14.11 -0.57
C ILE A 38 6.30 -14.95 -1.05
N HIS A 39 5.43 -14.37 -1.89
CA HIS A 39 4.24 -15.04 -2.40
C HIS A 39 4.57 -16.26 -3.27
N GLU A 40 5.56 -16.18 -4.14
CA GLU A 40 6.04 -17.29 -4.97
C GLU A 40 6.74 -18.39 -4.16
N SER A 41 7.19 -18.07 -2.94
CA SER A 41 7.68 -19.05 -1.97
C SER A 41 6.54 -19.74 -1.20
N ASN A 42 5.29 -19.57 -1.63
CA ASN A 42 4.08 -20.04 -0.94
C ASN A 42 3.93 -19.51 0.50
N LEU A 43 4.42 -18.29 0.74
CA LEU A 43 4.32 -17.60 2.01
C LEU A 43 3.48 -16.32 1.87
N THR A 44 2.86 -15.92 2.96
CA THR A 44 2.37 -14.56 3.18
C THR A 44 3.33 -13.83 4.11
N HIS A 45 3.44 -12.50 4.00
CA HIS A 45 4.25 -11.73 4.94
C HIS A 45 3.54 -11.60 6.29
N GLY A 46 2.25 -11.27 6.29
CA GLY A 46 1.43 -11.23 7.50
C GLY A 46 1.60 -10.02 8.42
N ASP A 47 2.57 -9.14 8.14
CA ASP A 47 2.75 -7.85 8.84
C ASP A 47 3.41 -6.82 7.91
N PHE A 48 2.84 -6.72 6.71
CA PHE A 48 3.43 -5.93 5.65
C PHE A 48 3.08 -4.45 5.81
N HIS A 49 4.06 -3.60 6.13
CA HIS A 49 3.85 -2.16 6.26
C HIS A 49 5.14 -1.38 5.99
N ASP A 50 5.04 -0.05 5.92
CA ASP A 50 6.16 0.88 5.65
C ASP A 50 7.34 0.76 6.62
N GLY A 51 7.08 0.46 7.89
CA GLY A 51 8.09 0.16 8.90
C GLY A 51 8.96 -1.06 8.59
N ASN A 52 8.41 -2.08 7.90
CA ASN A 52 9.07 -3.34 7.54
C ASN A 52 9.71 -3.30 6.14
N ILE A 53 9.86 -2.10 5.57
CA ILE A 53 10.50 -1.86 4.29
C ILE A 53 11.70 -0.94 4.52
N LEU A 54 12.91 -1.45 4.36
CA LEU A 54 14.15 -0.67 4.46
C LEU A 54 14.58 -0.11 3.11
N ILE A 55 15.10 1.12 3.11
CA ILE A 55 15.55 1.82 1.91
C ILE A 55 17.04 2.13 2.01
N SER A 56 17.76 1.85 0.92
CA SER A 56 19.17 2.26 0.76
C SER A 56 19.34 3.77 0.52
N ASP A 57 20.55 4.27 0.74
CA ASP A 57 20.89 5.71 0.74
C ASP A 57 20.46 6.44 -0.52
N ASN A 58 20.54 5.77 -1.67
CA ASN A 58 20.26 6.31 -2.99
C ASN A 58 18.88 5.89 -3.54
N TYR A 59 18.04 5.22 -2.75
CA TYR A 59 16.76 4.65 -3.17
C TYR A 59 16.87 3.60 -4.29
N ASN A 60 18.08 3.05 -4.53
CA ASN A 60 18.31 2.06 -5.58
C ASN A 60 17.99 0.64 -5.13
N GLU A 61 18.17 0.35 -3.85
CA GLU A 61 17.86 -0.93 -3.23
C GLU A 61 16.83 -0.78 -2.12
N LEU A 62 16.06 -1.84 -1.92
CA LEU A 62 14.99 -1.95 -0.93
C LEU A 62 14.98 -3.36 -0.37
N PHE A 63 14.72 -3.49 0.93
CA PHE A 63 14.66 -4.77 1.62
C PHE A 63 13.37 -4.87 2.40
N ILE A 64 12.61 -5.93 2.17
CA ILE A 64 11.50 -6.32 3.03
C ILE A 64 12.10 -7.11 4.19
N ILE A 65 11.79 -6.68 5.42
CA ILE A 65 12.33 -7.25 6.65
C ILE A 65 11.20 -7.79 7.53
N ASP A 66 11.56 -8.32 8.69
CA ASP A 66 10.62 -8.86 9.68
C ASP A 66 9.74 -9.99 9.13
N LEU A 67 10.41 -11.02 8.62
CA LEU A 67 9.77 -12.24 8.11
C LEU A 67 9.35 -13.21 9.24
N GLY A 68 9.41 -12.77 10.51
CA GLY A 68 9.10 -13.61 11.68
C GLY A 68 7.61 -13.97 11.78
N LEU A 69 6.75 -13.21 11.12
CA LEU A 69 5.31 -13.45 11.03
C LEU A 69 4.88 -14.07 9.70
N CYS A 70 5.82 -14.43 8.82
CA CYS A 70 5.48 -15.09 7.57
C CYS A 70 4.78 -16.42 7.83
N LYS A 71 3.67 -16.67 7.13
CA LYS A 71 2.89 -17.91 7.28
C LYS A 71 2.79 -18.66 5.95
N PRO A 72 2.91 -19.99 5.94
CA PRO A 72 2.58 -20.82 4.78
C PRO A 72 1.15 -20.58 4.33
N ILE A 73 0.95 -20.49 3.01
CA ILE A 73 -0.39 -20.41 2.41
C ILE A 73 -1.16 -21.72 2.64
N SER A 74 -0.48 -22.85 2.87
CA SER A 74 -1.12 -24.14 3.20
C SER A 74 -1.85 -24.13 4.55
N ASP A 75 -1.37 -23.33 5.51
CA ASP A 75 -1.91 -23.27 6.88
C ASP A 75 -3.25 -22.52 6.94
N LEU A 76 -3.74 -22.02 5.80
CA LEU A 76 -5.07 -21.46 5.61
C LEU A 76 -6.21 -22.46 5.90
N GLN A 77 -5.92 -23.77 5.83
CA GLN A 77 -6.94 -24.83 5.90
C GLN A 77 -7.11 -25.47 7.28
N ASP A 78 -6.16 -25.30 8.21
CA ASP A 78 -6.16 -25.97 9.54
C ASP A 78 -6.67 -25.05 10.69
N SER A 79 -7.41 -23.98 10.36
CA SER A 79 -7.78 -22.93 11.33
C SER A 79 -8.91 -23.27 12.31
N ASP A 80 -9.51 -24.46 12.25
CA ASP A 80 -10.73 -24.77 13.01
C ASP A 80 -10.55 -24.81 14.54
N ASN A 81 -9.31 -24.78 15.08
CA ASN A 81 -9.11 -24.99 16.52
C ASN A 81 -8.01 -24.14 17.20
N LYS A 82 -7.49 -23.09 16.57
CA LYS A 82 -6.56 -22.16 17.25
C LYS A 82 -7.05 -20.72 17.08
N VAL A 83 -7.36 -20.07 18.20
CA VAL A 83 -7.45 -18.61 18.27
C VAL A 83 -6.10 -18.06 17.83
N ASN A 84 -6.00 -17.68 16.56
CA ASN A 84 -4.80 -17.07 16.03
C ASN A 84 -4.69 -15.69 16.66
N GLU A 85 -3.68 -15.50 17.51
CA GLU A 85 -3.33 -14.19 17.99
C GLU A 85 -3.08 -13.27 16.78
N ILE A 86 -3.84 -12.17 16.72
CA ILE A 86 -3.72 -11.19 15.65
C ILE A 86 -2.60 -10.22 16.03
N TYR A 87 -1.62 -10.11 15.13
CA TYR A 87 -0.51 -9.18 15.23
C TYR A 87 -0.48 -8.27 14.01
N GLY A 88 -0.12 -7.00 14.23
CA GLY A 88 0.27 -6.13 13.14
C GLY A 88 0.03 -4.66 13.43
N VAL A 89 0.07 -3.85 12.37
CA VAL A 89 -0.15 -2.40 12.43
C VAL A 89 -1.54 -2.08 11.88
N LEU A 90 -2.45 -1.70 12.77
CA LEU A 90 -3.89 -1.65 12.52
C LEU A 90 -4.32 -0.96 11.20
N PRO A 91 -3.79 0.22 10.82
CA PRO A 91 -4.07 0.84 9.52
C PRO A 91 -3.77 0.02 8.27
N TYR A 92 -2.84 -0.94 8.33
CA TYR A 92 -2.43 -1.77 7.19
C TYR A 92 -3.17 -3.11 7.16
N MET A 93 -3.91 -3.45 8.20
CA MET A 93 -4.52 -4.77 8.33
C MET A 93 -5.79 -4.87 7.50
N ALA A 94 -5.88 -5.94 6.71
CA ALA A 94 -7.04 -6.19 5.89
C ALA A 94 -8.29 -6.52 6.75
N PRO A 95 -9.50 -6.13 6.32
CA PRO A 95 -10.73 -6.36 7.08
C PRO A 95 -10.96 -7.82 7.47
N GLU A 96 -10.60 -8.77 6.62
CA GLU A 96 -10.73 -10.20 6.91
C GLU A 96 -9.78 -10.66 8.03
N ILE A 97 -8.60 -10.06 8.15
CA ILE A 97 -7.63 -10.38 9.20
C ILE A 97 -8.11 -9.85 10.55
N LEU A 98 -8.69 -8.65 10.56
CA LEU A 98 -9.32 -8.07 11.75
C LEU A 98 -10.49 -8.96 12.22
N ARG A 99 -11.21 -9.61 11.30
CA ARG A 99 -12.21 -10.66 11.58
C ARG A 99 -11.61 -12.04 11.90
N LYS A 100 -10.35 -12.12 12.32
CA LYS A 100 -9.66 -13.36 12.71
C LYS A 100 -9.56 -14.41 11.60
N LYS A 101 -9.78 -14.04 10.32
CA LYS A 101 -9.51 -14.95 9.21
C LYS A 101 -8.01 -15.08 8.98
N PRO A 102 -7.54 -16.22 8.43
CA PRO A 102 -6.13 -16.43 8.15
C PRO A 102 -5.52 -15.41 7.18
N TYR A 103 -4.21 -15.16 7.32
CA TYR A 103 -3.44 -14.30 6.41
C TYR A 103 -3.31 -14.93 5.04
N THR A 104 -3.68 -14.18 4.00
CA THR A 104 -3.61 -14.59 2.61
C THR A 104 -2.71 -13.65 1.80
N PRO A 105 -2.24 -14.04 0.60
CA PRO A 105 -1.56 -13.10 -0.29
C PRO A 105 -2.41 -11.85 -0.54
N ALA A 106 -3.73 -11.99 -0.65
CA ALA A 106 -4.66 -10.86 -0.83
C ALA A 106 -4.68 -9.90 0.37
N SER A 107 -4.38 -10.36 1.59
CA SER A 107 -4.23 -9.49 2.77
C SER A 107 -2.94 -8.67 2.73
N ASP A 108 -1.84 -9.23 2.20
CA ASP A 108 -0.63 -8.44 1.93
C ASP A 108 -0.88 -7.40 0.81
N ILE A 109 -1.71 -7.71 -0.19
CA ILE A 109 -2.11 -6.76 -1.24
C ILE A 109 -2.93 -5.60 -0.67
N TYR A 110 -3.82 -5.86 0.28
CA TYR A 110 -4.49 -4.79 1.02
C TYR A 110 -3.48 -3.92 1.75
N SER A 111 -2.52 -4.52 2.44
CA SER A 111 -1.48 -3.77 3.16
C SER A 111 -0.62 -2.92 2.20
N PHE A 112 -0.30 -3.46 1.02
CA PHE A 112 0.38 -2.72 -0.05
C PHE A 112 -0.41 -1.51 -0.56
N SER A 113 -1.74 -1.57 -0.57
CA SER A 113 -2.59 -0.42 -0.95
C SER A 113 -2.42 0.78 -0.01
N MET A 114 -2.16 0.52 1.27
CA MET A 114 -1.90 1.58 2.24
C MET A 114 -0.56 2.23 1.97
N ILE A 115 0.43 1.43 1.59
CA ILE A 115 1.72 1.93 1.10
C ILE A 115 1.54 2.74 -0.20
N MET A 116 0.69 2.29 -1.13
CA MET A 116 0.35 3.09 -2.31
C MET A 116 -0.23 4.45 -1.90
N TRP A 117 -1.12 4.48 -0.92
CA TRP A 117 -1.69 5.73 -0.42
C TRP A 117 -0.63 6.65 0.21
N GLU A 118 0.31 6.11 0.98
CA GLU A 118 1.42 6.88 1.58
C GLU A 118 2.30 7.59 0.54
N PHE A 119 2.45 7.01 -0.66
CA PHE A 119 3.19 7.64 -1.76
C PHE A 119 2.47 8.88 -2.33
N THR A 120 1.17 9.03 -2.05
CA THR A 120 0.35 10.17 -2.43
C THR A 120 0.28 11.23 -1.33
N SER A 121 0.22 10.81 -0.06
CA SER A 121 -0.01 11.68 1.09
C SER A 121 1.27 12.12 1.80
N GLY A 122 2.35 11.34 1.68
CA GLY A 122 3.62 11.60 2.36
C GLY A 122 3.56 11.36 3.88
N ILE A 123 2.49 10.75 4.37
CA ILE A 123 2.25 10.45 5.79
C ILE A 123 1.63 9.06 5.95
N PRO A 124 1.73 8.43 7.13
CA PRO A 124 1.07 7.16 7.41
C PRO A 124 -0.47 7.23 7.26
N PRO A 125 -1.13 6.13 6.85
CA PRO A 125 -2.59 6.04 6.70
C PRO A 125 -3.29 6.31 8.04
N PHE A 126 -4.42 7.02 7.99
CA PHE A 126 -5.26 7.33 9.14
C PHE A 126 -4.56 8.08 10.30
N ASN A 127 -3.53 8.89 10.00
CA ASN A 127 -2.73 9.58 11.06
C ASN A 127 -3.51 10.46 12.03
N HIS A 128 -4.72 10.87 11.65
CA HIS A 128 -5.57 11.79 12.39
C HIS A 128 -6.67 11.07 13.19
N GLU A 129 -6.66 9.73 13.18
CA GLU A 129 -7.65 8.90 13.87
C GLU A 129 -7.00 8.15 15.05
N ALA A 130 -7.80 7.82 16.05
CA ALA A 130 -7.37 6.89 17.10
C ALA A 130 -7.33 5.47 16.54
N HIS A 131 -6.30 4.69 16.84
CA HIS A 131 -6.21 3.28 16.42
C HIS A 131 -6.78 2.37 17.51
N ASP A 132 -8.08 2.51 17.76
CA ASP A 132 -8.85 1.80 18.79
C ASP A 132 -9.90 0.86 18.17
N HIS A 133 -10.84 0.36 18.98
CA HIS A 133 -11.91 -0.52 18.52
C HIS A 133 -12.88 0.16 17.53
N TYR A 134 -13.17 1.45 17.70
CA TYR A 134 -14.06 2.18 16.76
C TYR A 134 -13.44 2.32 15.38
N PHE A 135 -12.11 2.47 15.32
CA PHE A 135 -11.40 2.42 14.05
C PHE A 135 -11.62 1.11 13.31
N ILE A 136 -11.54 -0.02 14.02
CA ILE A 136 -11.75 -1.37 13.45
C ILE A 136 -13.14 -1.47 12.83
N LEU A 137 -14.18 -1.05 13.57
CA LEU A 137 -15.55 -1.00 13.07
C LEU A 137 -15.67 -0.16 11.79
N SER A 138 -15.04 1.02 11.77
CA SER A 138 -15.07 1.88 10.58
C SER A 138 -14.42 1.20 9.37
N VAL A 139 -13.34 0.45 9.56
CA VAL A 139 -12.66 -0.29 8.47
C VAL A 139 -13.56 -1.37 7.89
N TYR A 140 -14.36 -2.06 8.73
CA TYR A 140 -15.36 -3.03 8.28
C TYR A 140 -16.47 -2.39 7.44
N GLU A 141 -16.88 -1.17 7.79
CA GLU A 141 -17.87 -0.37 7.04
C GLU A 141 -17.30 0.23 5.74
N GLY A 142 -16.02 -0.02 5.45
CA GLY A 142 -15.38 0.46 4.23
C GLY A 142 -14.70 1.82 4.37
N ASN A 143 -14.45 2.31 5.60
CA ASN A 143 -13.63 3.49 5.81
C ASN A 143 -12.24 3.30 5.16
N ARG A 144 -11.78 4.31 4.43
CA ARG A 144 -10.50 4.32 3.72
C ARG A 144 -9.87 5.71 3.80
N PRO A 145 -8.54 5.81 3.74
CA PRO A 145 -7.87 7.10 3.76
C PRO A 145 -8.36 8.02 2.63
N LYS A 146 -8.48 9.31 2.94
CA LYS A 146 -8.92 10.33 1.99
C LYS A 146 -8.00 10.39 0.77
N ILE A 147 -8.57 10.40 -0.43
CA ILE A 147 -7.81 10.50 -1.68
C ILE A 147 -7.18 11.90 -1.80
N MET A 148 -5.86 11.94 -2.02
CA MET A 148 -5.12 13.18 -2.18
C MET A 148 -5.40 13.82 -3.53
N LYS A 149 -5.55 15.15 -3.54
CA LYS A 149 -5.69 15.93 -4.77
C LYS A 149 -4.49 15.66 -5.70
N ASN A 150 -4.72 15.77 -7.00
CA ASN A 150 -3.71 15.56 -8.05
C ASN A 150 -3.11 14.14 -8.09
N THR A 151 -3.70 13.16 -7.40
CA THR A 151 -3.36 11.74 -7.60
C THR A 151 -3.94 11.27 -8.94
N PRO A 152 -3.14 10.64 -9.83
CA PRO A 152 -3.60 10.06 -11.09
C PRO A 152 -4.78 9.11 -10.88
N LYS A 153 -5.77 9.17 -11.77
CA LYS A 153 -7.02 8.41 -11.66
C LYS A 153 -6.77 6.91 -11.82
N CYS A 154 -5.96 6.50 -12.79
CA CYS A 154 -5.51 5.12 -12.98
C CYS A 154 -4.83 4.56 -11.73
N TYR A 155 -4.05 5.37 -11.01
CA TYR A 155 -3.41 5.00 -9.75
C TYR A 155 -4.42 4.85 -8.62
N ILE A 156 -5.37 5.79 -8.50
CA ILE A 156 -6.48 5.70 -7.53
C ILE A 156 -7.28 4.42 -7.78
N ASP A 157 -7.59 4.11 -9.03
CA ASP A 157 -8.40 2.95 -9.39
C ASP A 157 -7.68 1.64 -9.08
N LEU A 158 -6.37 1.55 -9.35
CA LEU A 158 -5.57 0.39 -8.95
C LEU A 158 -5.47 0.25 -7.43
N MET A 159 -5.17 1.35 -6.72
CA MET A 159 -5.10 1.37 -5.26
C MET A 159 -6.43 0.93 -4.64
N LYS A 160 -7.56 1.39 -5.23
CA LYS A 160 -8.89 1.00 -4.78
C LYS A 160 -9.20 -0.48 -4.97
N LYS A 161 -8.75 -1.07 -6.08
CA LYS A 161 -8.84 -2.52 -6.28
C LYS A 161 -8.00 -3.29 -5.25
N CYS A 162 -6.85 -2.75 -4.84
CA CYS A 162 -6.00 -3.40 -3.84
C CYS A 162 -6.60 -3.42 -2.43
N TRP A 163 -7.38 -2.39 -2.05
CA TRP A 163 -8.05 -2.34 -0.74
C TRP A 163 -9.52 -2.76 -0.74
N ASP A 164 -9.95 -3.48 -1.78
CA ASP A 164 -11.33 -3.95 -1.90
C ASP A 164 -11.73 -4.76 -0.66
N LEU A 165 -12.98 -4.60 -0.23
CA LEU A 165 -13.50 -5.32 0.94
C LEU A 165 -13.49 -6.83 0.70
N ASN A 166 -13.78 -7.28 -0.52
CA ASN A 166 -13.70 -8.67 -0.90
C ASN A 166 -12.25 -9.00 -1.35
N PRO A 167 -11.53 -9.90 -0.63
CA PRO A 167 -10.17 -10.26 -0.98
C PRO A 167 -10.02 -10.82 -2.41
N SER A 168 -11.05 -11.48 -2.95
CA SER A 168 -11.03 -12.07 -4.29
C SER A 168 -11.07 -11.05 -5.42
N ASN A 169 -11.52 -9.82 -5.14
CA ASN A 169 -11.50 -8.72 -6.11
C ASN A 169 -10.11 -8.06 -6.21
N ARG A 170 -9.21 -8.34 -5.26
CA ARG A 170 -7.89 -7.74 -5.22
C ARG A 170 -7.00 -8.37 -6.29
N PRO A 171 -6.18 -7.59 -7.00
CA PRO A 171 -5.26 -8.13 -7.99
C PRO A 171 -4.20 -9.02 -7.35
N THR A 172 -3.71 -10.00 -8.09
CA THR A 172 -2.54 -10.76 -7.65
C THR A 172 -1.28 -9.91 -7.74
N ILE A 173 -0.22 -10.30 -7.02
CA ILE A 173 1.07 -9.60 -7.07
C ILE A 173 1.66 -9.56 -8.49
N ILE A 174 1.41 -10.60 -9.30
CA ILE A 174 1.83 -10.68 -10.71
C ILE A 174 1.08 -9.64 -11.57
N MET A 175 -0.23 -9.49 -11.35
CA MET A 175 -1.01 -8.47 -12.06
C MET A 175 -0.51 -7.06 -11.72
N LEU A 176 -0.19 -6.80 -10.44
CA LEU A 176 0.38 -5.51 -10.02
C LEU A 176 1.72 -5.24 -10.68
N GLU A 177 2.62 -6.22 -10.71
CA GLU A 177 3.92 -6.08 -11.37
C GLU A 177 3.76 -5.71 -12.84
N ASN A 178 2.86 -6.39 -13.56
CA ASN A 178 2.62 -6.15 -14.98
C ASN A 178 2.07 -4.73 -15.21
N ILE A 179 1.04 -4.32 -14.47
CA ILE A 179 0.42 -3.00 -14.61
C ILE A 179 1.44 -1.89 -14.35
N ILE A 180 2.15 -1.94 -13.22
CA ILE A 180 3.14 -0.91 -12.87
C ILE A 180 4.31 -0.91 -13.86
N SER A 181 4.73 -2.07 -14.37
CA SER A 181 5.77 -2.16 -15.39
C SER A 181 5.39 -1.46 -16.68
N GLU A 182 4.14 -1.63 -17.13
CA GLU A 182 3.64 -0.98 -18.34
C GLU A 182 3.52 0.54 -18.17
N TRP A 183 3.06 1.01 -17.02
CA TRP A 183 3.07 2.44 -16.70
C TRP A 183 4.50 3.01 -16.73
N ILE A 184 5.45 2.38 -16.05
CA ILE A 184 6.87 2.80 -16.06
C ILE A 184 7.41 2.83 -17.50
N ARG A 185 7.13 1.80 -18.31
CA ARG A 185 7.57 1.72 -19.71
C ARG A 185 7.06 2.90 -20.52
N CYS A 186 5.77 3.22 -20.40
CA CYS A 186 5.14 4.32 -21.13
C CYS A 186 5.68 5.68 -20.69
N ILE A 187 5.79 5.92 -19.38
CA ILE A 187 6.32 7.17 -18.81
C ILE A 187 7.80 7.37 -19.20
N ASN A 188 8.62 6.33 -19.12
CA ASN A 188 10.02 6.38 -19.55
C ASN A 188 10.13 6.76 -21.04
N LYS A 189 9.26 6.19 -21.88
CA LYS A 189 9.23 6.49 -23.32
C LYS A 189 8.82 7.94 -23.56
N TYR A 190 7.82 8.45 -22.83
CA TYR A 190 7.39 9.84 -22.91
C TYR A 190 8.52 10.81 -22.59
N TYR A 191 9.17 10.66 -21.43
CA TYR A 191 10.26 11.54 -21.04
C TYR A 191 11.52 11.39 -21.90
N LYS A 192 11.77 10.21 -22.49
CA LYS A 192 12.86 10.02 -23.45
C LYS A 192 12.64 10.80 -24.74
N ILE A 193 11.41 10.81 -25.25
CA ILE A 193 11.05 11.50 -26.50
C ILE A 193 11.01 13.02 -26.26
N ASN A 194 10.47 13.46 -25.12
CA ASN A 194 10.28 14.87 -24.78
C ASN A 194 11.40 15.41 -23.87
N ARG A 195 12.66 14.98 -24.11
CA ARG A 195 13.82 15.37 -23.29
C ARG A 195 14.14 16.87 -23.34
N ASP A 196 13.76 17.55 -24.41
CA ASP A 196 13.95 18.99 -24.59
C ASP A 196 13.01 19.85 -23.73
N GLY A 197 12.12 19.21 -22.96
CA GLY A 197 11.17 19.89 -22.07
C GLY A 197 10.00 20.55 -22.78
N ASN A 198 9.95 20.48 -24.13
CA ASN A 198 8.88 21.09 -24.90
C ASN A 198 7.61 20.23 -24.94
N TYR A 199 7.65 18.97 -24.49
CA TYR A 199 6.49 18.06 -24.35
C TYR A 199 5.54 17.98 -25.57
N LYS A 200 6.07 18.27 -26.78
CA LYS A 200 5.29 18.42 -28.02
C LYS A 200 5.14 17.11 -28.81
N TYR A 201 5.99 16.13 -28.54
CA TYR A 201 6.11 14.95 -29.40
C TYR A 201 5.21 13.82 -28.91
N LEU A 202 4.42 13.29 -29.85
CA LEU A 202 3.52 12.17 -29.61
C LEU A 202 4.32 10.90 -29.30
N VAL A 203 3.91 10.17 -28.25
CA VAL A 203 4.47 8.86 -27.94
C VAL A 203 3.73 7.79 -28.75
N PRO A 204 4.43 6.92 -29.49
CA PRO A 204 3.79 5.82 -30.22
C PRO A 204 3.43 4.70 -29.23
N ILE A 205 2.30 4.86 -28.53
CA ILE A 205 1.64 3.84 -27.71
C ILE A 205 0.33 3.51 -28.43
N THR A 206 0.16 2.25 -28.79
CA THR A 206 -1.02 1.75 -29.53
C THR A 206 -2.21 1.50 -28.60
N ASP A 207 -1.95 1.14 -27.34
CA ASP A 207 -2.98 0.98 -26.33
C ASP A 207 -3.43 2.35 -25.81
N ASN A 208 -4.69 2.69 -26.10
CA ASN A 208 -5.26 3.99 -25.70
C ASN A 208 -5.38 4.14 -24.18
N GLN A 209 -5.64 3.06 -23.43
CA GLN A 209 -5.74 3.13 -21.97
C GLN A 209 -4.36 3.42 -21.36
N LEU A 210 -3.32 2.67 -21.74
CA LEU A 210 -1.96 2.92 -21.24
C LEU A 210 -1.44 4.31 -21.62
N LYS A 211 -1.84 4.81 -22.79
CA LYS A 211 -1.54 6.18 -23.21
C LYS A 211 -2.22 7.21 -22.30
N ASN A 212 -3.50 7.02 -21.98
CA ASN A 212 -4.23 7.91 -21.06
C ASN A 212 -3.64 7.86 -19.65
N ASP A 213 -3.41 6.66 -19.11
CA ASP A 213 -2.77 6.46 -17.79
C ASP A 213 -1.44 7.22 -17.70
N MET A 214 -0.59 7.06 -18.72
CA MET A 214 0.68 7.77 -18.82
C MET A 214 0.50 9.30 -18.78
N PHE A 215 -0.50 9.85 -19.48
CA PHE A 215 -0.76 11.29 -19.44
C PHE A 215 -1.22 11.77 -18.06
N GLU A 216 -2.02 10.98 -17.34
CA GLU A 216 -2.41 11.34 -15.97
C GLU A 216 -1.20 11.47 -15.03
N PHE A 217 -0.21 10.56 -15.14
CA PHE A 217 1.04 10.68 -14.38
C PHE A 217 1.85 11.92 -14.76
N VAL A 218 1.92 12.23 -16.05
CA VAL A 218 2.64 13.41 -16.56
C VAL A 218 1.99 14.71 -16.08
N GLU A 219 0.66 14.81 -16.10
CA GLU A 219 -0.06 15.99 -15.62
C GLU A 219 0.08 16.14 -14.10
N ALA A 220 0.03 15.03 -13.35
CA ALA A 220 0.28 15.07 -11.91
C ALA A 220 1.71 15.53 -11.57
N ASP A 221 2.71 15.14 -12.36
CA ASP A 221 4.09 15.64 -12.20
C ASP A 221 4.21 17.14 -12.49
N LYS A 222 3.42 17.69 -13.41
CA LYS A 222 3.37 19.14 -13.67
C LYS A 222 2.71 19.89 -12.51
N ALA A 223 1.62 19.38 -11.97
CA ALA A 223 0.93 19.96 -10.81
C ALA A 223 1.84 19.98 -9.57
N LEU A 224 2.61 18.91 -9.35
CA LEU A 224 3.57 18.82 -8.24
C LEU A 224 4.61 19.97 -8.27
N LEU A 225 5.05 20.39 -9.45
CA LEU A 225 6.00 21.51 -9.59
C LEU A 225 5.36 22.87 -9.24
N GLN A 226 4.03 23.01 -9.41
CA GLN A 226 3.31 24.24 -9.10
C GLN A 226 2.95 24.35 -7.60
N GLU A 227 2.75 23.21 -6.92
CA GLU A 227 2.30 23.16 -5.52
C GLU A 227 3.41 23.07 -4.47
N GLN A 228 4.69 23.02 -4.86
CA GLN A 228 5.85 22.90 -3.96
C GLN A 228 6.07 24.08 -2.97
N ALA A 229 5.07 24.95 -2.77
CA ALA A 229 5.10 26.09 -1.86
C ALA A 229 4.53 25.84 -0.46
N ASN A 230 3.79 24.75 -0.20
CA ASN A 230 3.14 24.54 1.11
C ASN A 230 3.46 23.17 1.73
N ALA A 231 4.40 23.15 2.68
CA ALA A 231 4.61 21.99 3.53
C ALA A 231 3.44 21.87 4.53
N PHE A 232 2.61 20.84 4.40
CA PHE A 232 1.59 20.53 5.40
C PHE A 232 2.28 19.98 6.65
N ILE A 233 2.36 20.79 7.71
CA ILE A 233 2.58 20.27 9.06
C ILE A 233 1.29 19.55 9.44
N THR A 234 1.32 18.22 9.45
CA THR A 234 0.21 17.40 9.93
C THR A 234 0.57 16.87 11.31
N GLN A 235 -0.24 17.24 12.31
CA GLN A 235 -0.11 16.71 13.66
C GLN A 235 -0.85 15.37 13.72
N SER A 236 -0.14 14.30 14.09
CA SER A 236 -0.75 12.99 14.28
C SER A 236 -1.64 12.98 15.53
N HIS A 237 -2.72 12.21 15.48
CA HIS A 237 -3.53 11.92 16.64
C HIS A 237 -2.67 11.23 17.72
N SER A 238 -2.87 11.57 19.00
CA SER A 238 -2.06 11.02 20.10
C SER A 238 -2.22 9.51 20.29
N GLN A 239 -3.33 8.95 19.80
CA GLN A 239 -3.62 7.51 19.82
C GLN A 239 -3.39 6.82 18.46
N ALA A 240 -2.78 7.52 17.49
CA ALA A 240 -2.30 6.87 16.27
C ALA A 240 -1.02 6.09 16.59
N TYR A 241 -0.99 4.81 16.21
CA TYR A 241 0.09 3.88 16.55
C TYR A 241 0.50 3.03 15.35
N TYR A 242 1.80 3.03 15.04
CA TYR A 242 2.37 2.47 13.80
C TYR A 242 3.45 1.41 14.03
N THR A 243 3.42 0.75 15.18
CA THR A 243 4.33 -0.36 15.48
C THR A 243 3.52 -1.61 15.75
N SER A 244 4.01 -2.73 15.25
CA SER A 244 3.32 -4.02 15.32
C SER A 244 3.09 -4.40 16.78
N ARG A 245 1.86 -4.82 17.09
CA ARG A 245 1.48 -5.25 18.43
C ARG A 245 0.43 -6.35 18.35
N LYS A 246 0.31 -7.10 19.44
CA LYS A 246 -0.82 -8.00 19.65
C LYS A 246 -2.10 -7.18 19.76
N LEU A 247 -3.13 -7.51 18.99
CA LEU A 247 -4.40 -6.78 18.94
C LEU A 247 -5.55 -7.52 19.64
N THR A 248 -5.27 -8.68 20.24
CA THR A 248 -6.28 -9.53 20.89
C THR A 248 -7.14 -8.75 21.89
N GLU A 249 -6.56 -7.86 22.69
CA GLU A 249 -7.30 -7.09 23.71
C GLU A 249 -8.26 -6.04 23.13
N ILE A 250 -7.92 -5.46 21.97
CA ILE A 250 -8.78 -4.48 21.28
C ILE A 250 -9.97 -5.21 20.65
N LEU A 251 -9.73 -6.41 20.11
CA LEU A 251 -10.75 -7.21 19.42
C LEU A 251 -11.68 -7.96 20.39
N VAL A 252 -11.25 -8.30 21.61
CA VAL A 252 -12.13 -8.92 22.63
C VAL A 252 -13.28 -8.00 23.06
N GLN A 253 -13.15 -6.68 22.86
CA GLN A 253 -14.28 -5.77 23.08
C GLN A 253 -15.46 -6.04 22.11
N GLU A 254 -15.21 -6.60 20.92
CA GLU A 254 -16.26 -7.01 19.96
C GLU A 254 -17.17 -8.11 20.53
N GLU A 255 -16.59 -9.15 21.15
CA GLU A 255 -17.33 -10.30 21.69
C GLU A 255 -18.20 -9.89 22.90
N SER A 256 -17.76 -8.91 23.69
CA SER A 256 -18.51 -8.41 24.84
C SER A 256 -19.71 -7.51 24.49
N GLN A 257 -19.72 -6.93 23.27
CA GLN A 257 -20.75 -6.00 22.80
C GLN A 257 -21.77 -6.65 21.84
N GLY A 258 -21.65 -7.96 21.56
CA GLY A 258 -22.72 -8.76 20.95
C GLY A 258 -22.99 -8.47 19.48
N PHE A 259 -21.95 -8.45 18.63
CA PHE A 259 -22.10 -8.29 17.18
C PHE A 259 -21.88 -9.58 16.36
N ASP A 260 -21.96 -10.76 16.98
CA ASP A 260 -21.93 -12.07 16.28
C ASP A 260 -23.17 -12.35 15.40
N CYS A 261 -24.02 -11.38 15.13
CA CYS A 261 -25.23 -11.55 14.33
C CYS A 261 -25.42 -10.41 13.36
N MET A 262 -24.54 -10.22 12.37
CA MET A 262 -24.94 -9.67 11.07
C MET A 262 -23.92 -10.05 9.99
N ILE A 263 -24.43 -10.59 8.89
CA ILE A 263 -23.77 -10.95 7.64
C ILE A 263 -23.30 -12.43 7.60
N GLU A 264 -24.29 -13.32 7.62
CA GLU A 264 -24.21 -14.57 6.84
C GLU A 264 -24.29 -14.22 5.34
N ASP A 265 -23.39 -14.83 4.58
CA ASP A 265 -23.39 -15.16 3.15
C ASP A 265 -24.21 -14.32 2.15
N TYR A 266 -23.48 -13.63 1.26
CA TYR A 266 -23.82 -13.46 -0.16
C TYR A 266 -22.57 -13.51 -1.03
#